data_AF-A0A386ZA32-F1
#
_entry.id   AF-A0A386ZA32-F1
#
_cell.length_a   1.000
_cell.length_b   1.000
_cell.length_c   1.000
_cell.angle_alpha   90.00
_cell.angle_beta   90.00
_cell.angle_gamma   90.00
#
_symmetry.space_group_name_H-M   'P 1'
#
loop_
_entity.id
_entity.type
_entity.pdbx_description
1 polymer ?
#
loop_
_entity_poly.entity_id
_entity_poly.type
_entity_poly.pdbx_seq_one_letter_code
_entity_poly.pdbx_strand_id
1 'polypeptide(L)'
;MSTTDEGLELVLSEEEFEDEPRLIATHYAGPEEALEMVKAAQLLGLGVRLANRIRPDEDDAESATEEWILDILETPPVVEGDE
;
A
#
# COMPACT_ATOMS: atom_id res chain seq x y z
N MET A 1 16.33 -18.12 -45.80
CA MET A 1 16.18 -18.44 -44.37
C MET A 1 15.46 -17.26 -43.75
N SER A 2 14.16 -17.44 -43.52
CA SER A 2 13.29 -16.46 -42.87
C SER A 2 13.40 -16.73 -41.38
N THR A 3 13.84 -15.75 -40.60
CA THR A 3 13.73 -15.79 -39.15
C THR A 3 12.72 -14.72 -38.78
N THR A 4 11.47 -15.15 -38.67
CA THR A 4 10.41 -14.42 -38.00
C THR A 4 10.87 -14.27 -36.54
N ASP A 5 11.15 -13.05 -36.12
CA ASP A 5 11.35 -12.71 -34.71
C ASP A 5 9.96 -12.71 -34.08
N GLU A 6 9.60 -13.89 -33.58
CA GLU A 6 8.38 -14.18 -32.88
C GLU A 6 8.27 -13.27 -31.65
N GLY A 7 7.12 -12.63 -31.51
CA GLY A 7 6.76 -11.87 -30.33
C GLY A 7 6.93 -12.70 -29.07
N LEU A 8 7.98 -12.39 -28.32
CA LEU A 8 8.24 -12.95 -27.01
C LEU A 8 8.10 -11.84 -25.97
N GLU A 9 7.07 -12.03 -25.13
CA GLU A 9 7.06 -11.63 -23.72
C GLU A 9 7.04 -10.13 -23.41
N LEU A 10 5.97 -9.47 -23.82
CA LEU A 10 5.30 -8.49 -22.96
C LEU A 10 3.86 -8.97 -22.67
N VAL A 11 3.74 -10.27 -22.34
CA VAL A 11 2.64 -10.75 -21.50
C VAL A 11 3.17 -10.62 -20.07
N LEU A 12 3.31 -9.37 -19.61
CA LEU A 12 3.19 -9.12 -18.17
C LEU A 12 1.74 -9.49 -17.89
N SER A 13 1.55 -10.70 -17.38
CA SER A 13 0.28 -11.32 -17.03
C SER A 13 -0.70 -10.28 -16.48
N GLU A 14 -1.65 -9.85 -17.32
CA GLU A 14 -2.79 -9.02 -16.93
C GLU A 14 -3.73 -9.78 -15.96
N GLU A 15 -3.43 -11.04 -15.63
CA GLU A 15 -4.29 -11.97 -14.89
C GLU A 15 -4.00 -12.06 -13.37
N GLU A 16 -3.14 -11.22 -12.79
CA GLU A 16 -2.88 -11.24 -11.32
C GLU A 16 -3.25 -9.95 -10.58
N PHE A 17 -3.84 -8.95 -11.27
CA PHE A 17 -4.20 -7.66 -10.66
C PHE A 17 -5.70 -7.48 -10.38
N GLU A 18 -6.56 -8.43 -10.74
CA GLU A 18 -8.02 -8.25 -10.59
C GLU A 18 -8.51 -8.36 -9.14
N ASP A 19 -7.76 -8.99 -8.24
CA ASP A 19 -8.21 -9.24 -6.86
C ASP A 19 -7.67 -8.25 -5.82
N GLU A 20 -6.68 -7.41 -6.15
CA GLU A 20 -6.14 -6.44 -5.19
C GLU A 20 -6.81 -5.06 -5.31
N PRO A 21 -7.28 -4.45 -4.21
CA PRO A 21 -7.89 -3.14 -4.27
C PRO A 21 -6.97 -2.07 -4.84
N ARG A 22 -7.53 -1.24 -5.73
CA ARG A 22 -6.80 -0.14 -6.35
C ARG A 22 -6.36 0.90 -5.32
N LEU A 23 -5.09 1.28 -5.36
CA LEU A 23 -4.55 2.40 -4.59
C LEU A 23 -5.11 3.75 -5.09
N ILE A 24 -5.61 4.56 -4.15
CA ILE A 24 -6.09 5.92 -4.38
C ILE A 24 -5.00 6.93 -4.03
N ALA A 25 -4.41 6.81 -2.84
CA ALA A 25 -3.41 7.74 -2.32
C ALA A 25 -2.57 7.10 -1.21
N THR A 26 -1.35 7.59 -1.04
CA THR A 26 -0.47 7.24 0.09
C THR A 26 -0.26 8.48 0.96
N HIS A 27 -0.47 8.33 2.26
CA HIS A 27 -0.28 9.39 3.26
C HIS A 27 0.78 8.98 4.29
N TYR A 28 1.52 9.98 4.76
CA TYR A 28 2.45 9.86 5.88
C TYR A 28 1.91 10.68 7.03
N ALA A 29 1.76 10.07 8.20
CA ALA A 29 1.09 10.68 9.34
C ALA A 29 1.74 10.26 10.66
N GLY A 30 1.57 11.10 11.68
CA GLY A 30 1.79 10.70 13.07
C GLY A 30 0.70 9.73 13.55
N PRO A 31 0.89 9.08 14.71
CA PRO A 31 -0.04 8.04 15.21
C PRO A 31 -1.49 8.53 15.37
N GLU A 32 -1.68 9.74 15.88
CA GLU A 32 -3.01 10.31 16.15
C GLU A 32 -3.76 10.61 14.84
N GLU A 33 -3.07 11.24 13.89
CA GLU A 33 -3.62 11.54 12.56
C GLU A 33 -3.91 10.26 11.77
N ALA A 34 -3.00 9.29 11.80
CA ALA A 34 -3.20 7.98 11.17
C ALA A 34 -4.49 7.30 11.68
N LEU A 35 -4.75 7.37 12.99
CA LEU A 35 -5.97 6.83 13.59
C LEU A 35 -7.23 7.53 13.07
N GLU A 36 -7.21 8.86 12.93
CA GLU A 36 -8.34 9.60 12.38
C GLU A 36 -8.59 9.27 10.91
N MET A 37 -7.51 9.14 10.11
CA MET A 37 -7.60 8.74 8.72
C MET A 37 -8.20 7.35 8.54
N VAL A 38 -7.83 6.38 9.38
CA VAL A 38 -8.42 5.03 9.36
C VAL A 38 -9.91 5.08 9.68
N LYS A 39 -10.31 5.83 10.71
CA LYS A 39 -11.74 6.01 11.04
C LYS A 39 -12.51 6.65 9.89
N ALA A 40 -11.93 7.66 9.25
CA ALA A 40 -12.54 8.32 8.10
C ALA A 40 -12.69 7.36 6.91
N ALA A 41 -11.64 6.61 6.57
CA ALA A 41 -11.67 5.61 5.51
C ALA A 41 -12.75 4.55 5.75
N GLN A 42 -12.87 4.07 7.00
CA GLN A 42 -13.93 3.13 7.39
C GLN A 42 -15.34 3.71 7.17
N LEU A 43 -15.57 4.97 7.55
CA LEU A 43 -16.88 5.63 7.35
C LEU A 43 -17.23 5.82 5.87
N LEU A 44 -16.22 5.91 5.00
CA LEU A 44 -16.36 6.07 3.56
C LEU A 44 -16.40 4.73 2.80
N GLY A 45 -16.21 3.60 3.48
CA GLY A 45 -16.15 2.27 2.86
C GLY A 45 -14.87 2.00 2.07
N LEU A 46 -13.81 2.78 2.33
CA LEU A 46 -12.50 2.61 1.69
C LEU A 46 -11.66 1.58 2.43
N GLY A 47 -10.72 0.96 1.71
CA GLY A 47 -9.69 0.12 2.32
C GLY A 47 -8.52 0.94 2.82
N VAL A 48 -7.78 0.39 3.78
CA VAL A 48 -6.50 0.96 4.22
C VAL A 48 -5.49 -0.17 4.38
N ARG A 49 -4.29 0.01 3.82
CA ARG A 49 -3.10 -0.77 4.18
C ARG A 49 -2.19 0.12 5.01
N LEU A 50 -1.87 -0.31 6.22
CA LEU A 50 -1.00 0.43 7.13
C LEU A 50 0.38 -0.22 7.21
N ALA A 51 1.41 0.61 7.14
CA ALA A 51 2.76 0.26 7.56
C ALA A 51 3.27 1.30 8.56
N ASN A 52 4.17 0.88 9.43
CA ASN A 52 4.83 1.74 10.39
C ASN A 52 6.34 1.70 10.17
N ARG A 53 7.01 2.83 10.37
CA ARG A 53 8.46 2.87 10.45
C ARG A 53 8.91 3.78 11.59
N ILE A 54 9.99 3.37 12.22
CA ILE A 54 10.69 4.16 13.23
C ILE A 54 11.89 4.83 12.55
N ARG A 55 11.93 6.16 12.57
CA ARG A 55 13.04 6.96 12.03
C ARG A 55 13.85 7.53 13.18
N PRO A 56 15.16 7.25 13.25
CA PRO A 56 16.05 7.95 14.18
C PRO A 56 15.96 9.46 13.92
N ASP A 57 16.00 10.25 14.98
CA ASP A 57 16.11 11.70 14.84
C ASP A 57 17.53 12.07 14.37
N GLU A 58 17.64 13.01 13.42
CA GLU A 58 18.94 13.44 12.87
C GLU A 58 19.71 14.33 13.86
N ASP A 59 19.00 15.01 14.76
CA ASP A 59 19.54 15.95 15.73
C ASP A 59 19.68 15.34 17.14
N ASP A 60 18.96 14.25 17.45
CA ASP A 60 19.04 13.55 18.73
C ASP A 60 19.14 12.01 18.57
N ALA A 61 20.35 11.50 18.72
CA ALA A 61 20.68 10.08 18.60
C ALA A 61 20.03 9.16 19.67
N GLU A 62 19.45 9.71 20.74
CA GLU A 62 18.70 8.95 21.74
C GLU A 62 17.19 8.94 21.48
N SER A 63 16.74 9.58 20.40
CA SER A 63 15.33 9.70 20.04
C SER A 63 15.02 9.14 18.66
N ALA A 64 13.75 8.77 18.47
CA ALA A 64 13.24 8.32 17.20
C ALA A 64 11.77 8.72 17.04
N THR A 65 11.38 9.08 15.83
CA THR A 65 10.01 9.42 15.46
C THR A 65 9.32 8.22 14.83
N GLU A 66 8.13 7.92 15.33
CA GLU A 66 7.22 6.97 14.72
C GLU A 66 6.47 7.64 13.56
N GLU A 67 6.49 7.00 12.39
CA GLU A 67 5.78 7.48 11.20
C GLU A 67 4.93 6.36 10.61
N TRP A 68 3.66 6.67 10.38
CA TRP A 68 2.69 5.77 9.76
C TRP A 68 2.54 6.08 8.29
N ILE A 69 2.48 5.02 7.48
CA ILE A 69 2.26 5.05 6.04
C ILE A 69 0.89 4.42 5.80
N LEU A 70 -0.02 5.18 5.21
CA LEU A 70 -1.39 4.76 4.95
C LEU A 70 -1.64 4.79 3.45
N ASP A 71 -1.78 3.61 2.87
CA ASP A 71 -2.31 3.44 1.52
C ASP A 71 -3.83 3.38 1.61
N ILE A 72 -4.50 4.38 1.04
CA ILE A 72 -5.96 4.42 0.91
C ILE A 72 -6.35 3.68 -0.36
N LEU A 73 -7.21 2.68 -0.21
CA LEU A 73 -7.61 1.76 -1.26
C LEU A 73 -9.09 1.94 -1.60
N GLU A 74 -9.48 1.66 -2.84
CA GLU A 74 -10.87 1.75 -3.30
C GLU A 74 -11.83 0.84 -2.50
N THR A 75 -11.34 -0.33 -2.10
CA THR A 75 -12.06 -1.28 -1.24
C THR A 75 -11.12 -1.89 -0.20
N PRO A 76 -11.63 -2.45 0.90
CA PRO A 76 -10.80 -3.18 1.87
C PRO A 76 -9.99 -4.31 1.22
N PRO A 77 -8.71 -4.48 1.58
CA PRO A 77 -7.91 -5.60 1.08
C PRO A 77 -8.46 -6.92 1.62
N VAL A 78 -8.60 -7.91 0.73
CA VAL A 78 -8.97 -9.27 1.11
C VAL A 78 -7.69 -9.98 1.54
N VAL A 79 -7.66 -10.47 2.78
CA VAL A 79 -6.61 -11.39 3.23
C VAL A 79 -7.21 -12.78 3.12
N GLU A 80 -6.69 -13.61 2.22
CA GLU A 80 -7.00 -15.04 2.24
C GLU A 80 -6.57 -15.57 3.62
N GLY A 81 -7.54 -16.05 4.40
CA GLY A 81 -7.25 -16.52 5.75
C GLY A 81 -6.30 -17.72 5.69
N ASP A 82 -5.29 -17.74 6.57
CA ASP A 82 -4.45 -18.92 6.78
C ASP A 82 -5.36 -20.12 7.11
N GLU A 83 -5.37 -21.14 6.25
CA GLU A 83 -6.02 -22.43 6.51
C GLU A 83 -5.36 -23.19 7.68
#